data_AF-A0A4Q3VZ74-F1
#
_entry.id   AF-A0A4Q3VZ74-F1
#
_cell.length_a   1.000
_cell.length_b   1.000
_cell.length_c   1.000
_cell.angle_alpha   90.00
_cell.angle_beta   90.00
_cell.angle_gamma   90.00
#
_symmetry.space_group_name_H-M   'P 1'
#
loop_
_entity.id
_entity.type
_entity.pdbx_description
1 polymer ?
#
loop_
_entity_poly.entity_id
_entity_poly.type
_entity_poly.pdbx_seq_one_letter_code
_entity_poly.pdbx_strand_id
1 'polypeptide(L)'
;MKKTNFFAGFCFVFAFLLISVITMAQGDLKLNDAEIASAAVVANQSDIDFATIAKQRSKNAGVLKFAETMANDHKAVIDQAVAL
;
A
#
# COMPACT_ATOMS: atom_id res chain seq x y z
N MET A 1 -10.89 -45.71 -26.25
CA MET A 1 -10.69 -44.25 -26.43
C MET A 1 -11.70 -43.50 -25.56
N LYS A 2 -11.30 -42.36 -24.94
CA LYS A 2 -12.10 -41.33 -24.22
C LYS A 2 -12.05 -41.23 -22.67
N LYS A 3 -11.41 -42.13 -21.89
CA LYS A 3 -11.37 -41.99 -20.41
C LYS A 3 -10.33 -40.99 -19.88
N THR A 4 -9.22 -40.79 -20.58
CA THR A 4 -8.12 -39.89 -20.18
C THR A 4 -8.51 -38.39 -20.26
N ASN A 5 -9.37 -38.02 -21.20
CA ASN A 5 -9.79 -36.62 -21.38
C ASN A 5 -10.81 -36.18 -20.31
N PHE A 6 -11.53 -37.13 -19.70
CA PHE A 6 -12.49 -36.84 -18.62
C PHE A 6 -11.77 -36.48 -17.32
N PHE A 7 -10.70 -37.21 -16.98
CA PHE A 7 -9.91 -36.95 -15.78
C PHE A 7 -9.11 -35.64 -15.88
N ALA A 8 -8.54 -35.35 -17.05
CA ALA A 8 -7.85 -34.08 -17.32
C ALA A 8 -8.82 -32.87 -17.26
N GLY A 9 -10.03 -33.00 -17.81
CA GLY A 9 -11.07 -31.97 -17.72
C GLY A 9 -11.53 -31.74 -16.27
N PHE A 10 -11.66 -32.82 -15.49
CA PHE A 10 -12.01 -32.74 -14.06
C PHE A 10 -10.93 -32.01 -13.24
N CYS A 11 -9.65 -32.33 -13.46
CA CYS A 11 -8.55 -31.62 -12.81
C CYS A 11 -8.51 -30.13 -13.17
N PHE A 12 -8.85 -29.77 -14.41
CA PHE A 12 -8.87 -28.38 -14.86
C PHE A 12 -9.99 -27.56 -14.20
N VAL A 13 -11.20 -28.14 -14.11
CA VAL A 13 -12.34 -27.53 -13.41
C VAL A 13 -12.06 -27.42 -11.90
N PHE A 14 -11.45 -28.45 -11.31
CA PHE A 14 -11.07 -28.43 -9.89
C PHE A 14 -10.02 -27.36 -9.59
N ALA A 15 -8.99 -27.20 -10.44
CA ALA A 15 -8.01 -26.13 -10.31
C ALA A 15 -8.65 -24.73 -10.43
N PHE A 16 -9.61 -24.55 -11.33
CA PHE A 16 -10.37 -23.29 -11.46
C PHE A 16 -11.24 -22.98 -10.23
N LEU A 17 -11.84 -24.01 -9.62
CA LEU A 17 -12.61 -23.86 -8.38
C LEU A 17 -11.71 -23.46 -7.21
N LEU A 18 -10.51 -24.04 -7.10
CA LEU A 18 -9.55 -23.68 -6.04
C LEU A 18 -9.07 -22.22 -6.13
N ILE A 19 -8.86 -21.70 -7.34
CA ILE A 19 -8.46 -20.29 -7.55
C ILE A 19 -9.60 -19.34 -7.16
N SER A 20 -10.85 -19.72 -7.42
CA SER A 20 -12.04 -18.93 -7.07
C SER A 20 -12.25 -18.79 -5.55
N VAL A 21 -11.78 -19.74 -4.74
CA VAL A 21 -11.88 -19.64 -3.27
C VAL A 21 -10.89 -18.62 -2.70
N ILE A 22 -9.73 -18.43 -3.35
CA ILE A 22 -8.70 -17.48 -2.90
C ILE A 22 -9.16 -16.03 -3.08
N THR A 23 -9.90 -15.74 -4.16
CA THR A 23 -10.42 -14.40 -4.43
C THR A 23 -11.57 -14.00 -3.50
N MET A 24 -12.34 -14.95 -2.96
CA MET A 24 -13.44 -14.67 -2.03
C MET A 24 -12.99 -14.51 -0.56
N ALA A 25 -11.74 -14.87 -0.24
CA ALA A 25 -11.18 -14.76 1.12
C ALA A 25 -10.58 -13.37 1.44
N GLN A 26 -10.60 -12.44 0.48
CA GLN A 26 -10.29 -11.03 0.74
C GLN A 26 -11.51 -10.37 1.38
N GLY A 27 -11.79 -10.71 2.65
CA GLY A 27 -12.70 -9.92 3.47
C GLY A 27 -12.18 -8.48 3.56
N ASP A 28 -13.09 -7.52 3.76
CA ASP A 28 -12.72 -6.11 3.97
C ASP A 28 -11.59 -6.02 5.00
N LEU A 29 -10.46 -5.43 4.60
CA LEU A 29 -9.32 -5.24 5.47
C LEU A 29 -9.70 -4.21 6.55
N LYS A 30 -10.21 -4.69 7.68
CA LYS A 30 -10.62 -3.84 8.81
C LYS A 30 -9.41 -3.58 9.69
N LEU A 31 -8.73 -2.47 9.42
CA LEU A 31 -7.68 -1.97 10.28
C LEU A 31 -8.29 -1.29 11.51
N ASN A 32 -7.68 -1.47 12.67
CA ASN A 32 -7.96 -0.66 13.84
C ASN A 32 -7.23 0.70 13.78
N ASP A 33 -7.60 1.62 14.65
CA ASP A 33 -7.05 2.99 14.63
C ASP A 33 -5.51 3.03 14.76
N ALA A 34 -4.91 2.13 15.55
CA ALA A 34 -3.46 2.06 15.70
C ALA A 34 -2.76 1.55 14.43
N GLU A 35 -3.36 0.59 13.73
CA GLU A 35 -2.85 0.10 12.45
C GLU A 35 -2.96 1.17 11.36
N ILE A 36 -4.06 1.93 11.34
CA ILE A 36 -4.25 3.07 10.43
C ILE A 36 -3.22 4.17 10.72
N ALA A 37 -3.04 4.53 11.99
CA ALA A 37 -2.06 5.54 12.40
C ALA A 37 -0.63 5.10 12.04
N SER A 38 -0.28 3.84 12.30
CA SER A 38 1.03 3.27 11.94
C SER A 38 1.30 3.36 10.43
N ALA A 39 0.33 2.97 9.60
CA ALA A 39 0.44 3.08 8.14
C ALA A 39 0.63 4.54 7.69
N ALA A 40 -0.13 5.47 8.29
CA ALA A 40 0.00 6.90 7.99
C ALA A 40 1.37 7.46 8.40
N VAL A 41 1.92 7.06 9.56
CA VAL A 41 3.25 7.50 10.01
C VAL A 41 4.33 7.04 9.04
N VAL A 42 4.28 5.78 8.59
CA VAL A 42 5.27 5.24 7.64
C VAL A 42 5.19 5.97 6.30
N ALA A 43 3.98 6.19 5.77
CA ALA A 43 3.80 6.92 4.51
C ALA A 43 4.32 8.36 4.60
N ASN A 44 3.94 9.09 5.66
CA ASN A 44 4.38 10.46 5.88
C ASN A 44 5.89 10.59 6.05
N GLN A 45 6.55 9.63 6.70
CA GLN A 45 8.01 9.64 6.83
C GLN A 45 8.69 9.46 5.47
N SER A 46 8.15 8.57 4.61
CA SER A 46 8.64 8.42 3.24
C SER A 46 8.52 9.72 2.43
N ASP A 47 7.41 10.45 2.59
CA ASP A 47 7.23 11.73 1.92
C ASP A 47 8.20 12.81 2.42
N ILE A 48 8.51 12.84 3.73
CA ILE A 48 9.58 13.70 4.30
C ILE A 48 10.95 13.37 3.69
N ASP A 49 11.26 12.10 3.50
CA ASP A 49 12.53 11.67 2.92
C ASP A 49 12.64 12.12 1.46
N PHE A 50 11.56 12.00 0.67
CA PHE A 50 11.53 12.52 -0.70
C PHE A 50 11.56 14.04 -0.77
N ALA A 51 10.91 14.75 0.14
CA ALA A 51 11.05 16.19 0.28
C ALA A 51 12.51 16.59 0.53
N THR A 52 13.24 15.83 1.35
CA THR A 52 14.66 16.05 1.59
C THR A 52 15.49 15.90 0.31
N ILE A 53 15.24 14.84 -0.48
CA ILE A 53 15.91 14.64 -1.77
C ILE A 53 15.56 15.79 -2.74
N ALA A 54 14.30 16.23 -2.79
CA ALA A 54 13.86 17.33 -3.64
C ALA A 54 14.57 18.65 -3.27
N LYS A 55 14.73 18.94 -1.97
CA LYS A 55 15.49 20.10 -1.47
C LYS A 55 16.97 20.04 -1.84
N GLN A 56 17.56 18.85 -1.89
CA GLN A 56 18.96 18.65 -2.25
C GLN A 56 19.22 18.76 -3.76
N ARG A 57 18.27 18.31 -4.60
CA ARG A 57 18.51 18.12 -6.04
C ARG A 57 17.84 19.15 -6.94
N SER A 58 16.71 19.72 -6.52
CA SER A 58 15.96 20.63 -7.36
C SER A 58 16.57 22.03 -7.38
N LYS A 59 16.45 22.70 -8.53
CA LYS A 59 16.74 24.14 -8.68
C LYS A 59 15.47 24.96 -8.91
N ASN A 60 14.31 24.31 -9.01
CA ASN A 60 13.04 24.98 -9.25
C ASN A 60 12.47 25.48 -7.91
N ALA A 61 12.26 26.80 -7.80
CA ALA A 61 11.76 27.42 -6.57
C ALA A 61 10.38 26.90 -6.11
N GLY A 62 9.49 26.57 -7.06
CA GLY A 62 8.19 25.97 -6.74
C GLY A 62 8.33 24.58 -6.13
N VAL A 63 9.24 23.76 -6.68
CA VAL A 63 9.53 22.42 -6.14
C VAL A 63 10.17 22.51 -4.76
N LEU A 64 11.08 23.46 -4.54
CA LEU A 64 11.71 23.66 -3.22
C LEU A 64 10.68 24.08 -2.16
N LYS A 65 9.78 25.01 -2.51
CA LYS A 65 8.69 25.42 -1.63
C LYS A 65 7.73 24.27 -1.34
N PHE A 66 7.37 23.50 -2.37
CA PHE A 66 6.52 22.33 -2.22
C PHE A 66 7.14 21.29 -1.28
N ALA A 67 8.43 21.01 -1.43
CA ALA A 67 9.15 20.09 -0.56
C ALA A 67 9.22 20.57 0.89
N GLU A 68 9.40 21.87 1.13
CA GLU A 68 9.36 22.45 2.47
C GLU A 68 7.97 22.32 3.11
N THR A 69 6.91 22.65 2.38
CA THR A 69 5.52 22.47 2.85
C THR A 69 5.24 21.00 3.17
N MET A 70 5.56 20.09 2.24
CA MET A 70 5.40 18.64 2.43
C MET A 70 6.08 18.14 3.71
N ALA A 71 7.35 18.52 3.92
CA ALA A 71 8.09 18.09 5.10
C ALA A 71 7.46 18.59 6.42
N ASN A 72 7.02 19.86 6.45
CA ASN A 72 6.43 20.45 7.64
C ASN A 72 5.07 19.84 7.97
N ASP A 73 4.19 19.70 6.97
CA ASP A 73 2.83 19.21 7.18
C ASP A 73 2.83 17.73 7.58
N HIS A 74 3.64 16.89 6.91
CA HIS A 74 3.74 15.47 7.26
C HIS A 74 4.39 15.24 8.61
N LYS A 75 5.38 16.06 9.00
CA LYS A 75 5.94 16.02 10.35
C LYS A 75 4.89 16.33 11.40
N ALA A 76 4.04 17.32 11.17
CA ALA A 76 2.95 17.66 12.08
C ALA A 76 1.90 16.55 12.21
N VAL A 77 1.63 15.77 11.14
CA VAL A 77 0.74 14.61 11.22
C VAL A 77 1.39 13.47 12.00
N ILE A 78 2.68 13.19 11.79
CA ILE A 78 3.41 12.18 12.58
C ILE A 78 3.38 12.53 14.07
N ASP A 79 3.66 13.79 14.41
CA ASP A 79 3.68 14.25 15.81
C ASP A 79 2.33 14.09 16.50
N GLN A 80 1.23 14.26 15.76
CA GLN A 80 -0.11 13.97 16.27
C GLN A 80 -0.33 12.47 16.46
N ALA A 81 0.04 11.65 15.47
CA ALA A 81 -0.19 10.21 15.51
C ALA A 81 0.56 9.52 16.66
N VAL A 82 1.77 9.97 17.01
CA VAL A 82 2.55 9.40 18.12
C VAL A 82 2.08 9.87 19.51
N ALA A 83 1.18 10.85 19.57
CA ALA A 83 0.62 11.36 20.82
C ALA A 83 -0.72 10.70 21.23
N LEU A 84 -1.27 9.83 20.37
CA LEU A 84 -2.53 9.11 20.57
C LEU A 84 -2.39 7.88 21.47
#